data_AF-A0A397ATP5-F1
#
_entry.id   AF-A0A397ATP5-F1
#
_cell.length_a   1.000
_cell.length_b   1.000
_cell.length_c   1.000
_cell.angle_alpha   90.00
_cell.angle_beta   90.00
_cell.angle_gamma   90.00
#
_symmetry.space_group_name_H-M   'P 1'
#
loop_
_entity.id
_entity.type
_entity.pdbx_description
1 polymer ?
#
loop_
_entity_poly.entity_id
_entity_poly.type
_entity_poly.pdbx_seq_one_letter_code
_entity_poly.pdbx_strand_id
1 'polypeptide(L)'
;MKHDHAWKATEVAGISAALLKWYDANRRCLPWRGDSLPYLVRVHERDAGYNAPNVVTPYATWVSEIMCQQTRVDTVVTYYTKWMDTFPTIQSLANADPDQVNAVWAGLGCVLHEHGLNLDIDPPCRYYRRARMLHQGAQFVMEKFNGDMPRDVDSLKTIPGIGPYTAGRLVEESDTIPDYSSRMVWAKADISNALNVPPDQLEALIVHRQDLGELVHVFSHVKHHMGVEEVQVALPDGASVPVESSTMRWMTCNDMAEVKPAMMYNIVG
;
A
#
# COMPACT_ATOMS: atom_id res chain seq x y z
N MET A 1 16.59 20.68 -32.83
CA MET A 1 17.40 19.71 -32.06
C MET A 1 16.43 18.99 -31.13
N LYS A 2 16.01 17.75 -31.48
CA LYS A 2 15.13 16.96 -30.60
C LYS A 2 16.00 16.50 -29.44
N HIS A 3 15.73 17.01 -28.24
CA HIS A 3 16.34 16.46 -27.03
C HIS A 3 15.73 15.08 -26.81
N ASP A 4 16.58 14.06 -26.82
CA ASP A 4 16.17 12.69 -26.54
C ASP A 4 15.99 12.57 -25.02
N HIS A 5 14.74 12.42 -24.58
CA HIS A 5 14.36 12.35 -23.17
C HIS A 5 14.12 10.90 -22.70
N ALA A 6 14.35 9.91 -23.58
CA ALA A 6 14.17 8.50 -23.29
C ALA A 6 15.22 7.99 -22.28
N TRP A 7 14.76 7.41 -21.18
CA TRP A 7 15.63 6.76 -20.19
C TRP A 7 16.11 5.41 -20.72
N LYS A 8 17.41 5.13 -20.64
CA LYS A 8 17.95 3.82 -21.02
C LYS A 8 17.65 2.80 -19.92
N ALA A 9 17.45 1.54 -20.29
CA ALA A 9 17.24 0.45 -19.33
C ALA A 9 18.35 0.34 -18.27
N THR A 10 19.59 0.68 -18.64
CA THR A 10 20.73 0.75 -17.71
C THR A 10 20.63 1.91 -16.73
N GLU A 11 20.02 3.03 -17.12
CA GLU A 11 19.79 4.19 -16.27
C GLU A 11 18.68 3.89 -15.25
N VAL A 12 17.60 3.24 -15.67
CA VAL A 12 16.53 2.76 -14.77
C VAL A 12 17.08 1.78 -13.74
N ALA A 13 17.81 0.75 -14.18
CA ALA A 13 18.42 -0.22 -13.27
C ALA A 13 19.39 0.46 -12.28
N GLY A 14 20.16 1.44 -12.77
CA GLY A 14 21.05 2.26 -11.93
C GLY A 14 20.30 3.09 -10.88
N ILE A 15 19.16 3.68 -11.25
CA ILE A 15 18.30 4.45 -10.33
C ILE A 15 17.68 3.54 -9.28
N SER A 16 17.11 2.41 -9.68
CA SER A 16 16.54 1.43 -8.75
C SER A 16 17.59 0.94 -7.76
N ALA A 17 18.80 0.60 -8.22
CA ALA A 17 19.90 0.20 -7.34
C ALA A 17 20.34 1.34 -6.40
N ALA A 18 20.42 2.58 -6.90
CA ALA A 18 20.78 3.74 -6.08
C ALA A 18 19.71 4.05 -5.03
N LEU A 19 18.42 3.96 -5.38
CA LEU A 19 17.29 4.16 -4.47
C LEU A 19 17.25 3.09 -3.37
N LEU A 20 17.45 1.82 -3.72
CA LEU A 20 17.52 0.73 -2.76
C LEU A 20 18.68 0.93 -1.79
N LYS A 21 19.88 1.23 -2.31
CA LYS A 21 21.05 1.52 -1.48
C LYS A 21 20.82 2.73 -0.56
N TRP A 22 20.20 3.79 -1.08
CA TRP A 22 19.82 4.95 -0.28
C TRP A 22 18.83 4.55 0.81
N TYR A 23 17.79 3.77 0.48
CA TYR A 23 16.77 3.33 1.42
C TYR A 23 17.36 2.48 2.54
N ASP A 24 18.23 1.52 2.22
CA ASP A 24 18.86 0.66 3.23
C ASP A 24 19.64 1.48 4.27
N ALA A 25 20.24 2.60 3.87
CA ALA A 25 20.94 3.51 4.77
C ALA A 25 20.04 4.58 5.42
N ASN A 26 18.96 5.02 4.77
CA ASN A 26 18.20 6.21 5.17
C ASN A 26 16.79 5.92 5.70
N ARG A 27 16.29 4.69 5.57
CA ARG A 27 14.98 4.31 6.10
C ARG A 27 14.95 4.52 7.61
N ARG A 28 13.77 4.94 8.11
CA ARG A 28 13.51 4.99 9.55
C ARG A 28 13.45 3.57 10.14
N CYS A 29 14.01 3.41 11.33
CA CYS A 29 13.90 2.22 12.14
C CYS A 29 12.53 2.18 12.82
N LEU A 30 11.76 1.13 12.60
CA LEU A 30 10.39 0.96 13.09
C LEU A 30 10.17 -0.48 13.59
N PRO A 31 9.38 -0.69 14.66
CA PRO A 31 9.23 -2.00 15.28
C PRO A 31 8.63 -3.05 14.33
N TRP A 32 7.62 -2.66 13.55
CA TRP A 32 6.99 -3.54 12.54
C TRP A 32 7.85 -3.79 11.30
N ARG A 33 9.06 -3.25 11.23
CA ARG A 33 10.07 -3.61 10.22
C ARG A 33 11.11 -4.59 10.76
N GLY A 34 10.95 -5.04 12.02
CA GLY A 34 11.90 -5.93 12.68
C GLY A 34 13.12 -5.20 13.25
N ASP A 35 13.14 -3.87 13.20
CA ASP A 35 14.24 -3.09 13.75
C ASP A 35 14.25 -3.17 15.28
N SER A 36 15.43 -3.08 15.89
CA SER A 36 15.56 -2.92 17.34
C SER A 36 15.51 -1.44 17.74
N LEU A 37 15.28 -1.15 19.02
CA LEU A 37 15.41 0.20 19.57
C LEU A 37 16.81 0.80 19.29
N PRO A 38 16.94 2.13 19.11
CA PRO A 38 15.87 3.13 19.15
C PRO A 38 15.03 3.19 17.85
N TYR A 39 13.74 3.49 17.98
CA TYR A 39 12.84 3.73 16.84
C TYR A 39 12.83 5.20 16.43
N LEU A 40 12.28 5.48 15.24
CA LEU A 40 12.14 6.83 14.64
C LEU A 40 13.46 7.50 14.24
N VAL A 41 14.61 6.86 14.49
CA VAL A 41 15.92 7.23 13.92
C VAL A 41 16.10 6.59 12.54
N ARG A 42 17.05 7.07 11.73
CA ARG A 42 17.44 6.43 10.47
C ARG A 42 18.54 5.40 10.70
N VAL A 43 18.64 4.42 9.79
CA VAL A 43 19.66 3.37 9.89
C VAL A 43 21.08 3.93 10.01
N HIS A 44 21.47 4.92 9.21
CA HIS A 44 22.80 5.54 9.29
C HIS A 44 23.05 6.42 10.52
N GLU A 45 22.00 6.78 11.27
CA GLU A 45 22.10 7.53 12.53
C GLU A 45 22.34 6.60 13.72
N ARG A 46 22.40 5.28 13.49
CA ARG A 46 22.60 4.27 14.53
C ARG A 46 24.07 4.00 14.84
N ASP A 47 24.29 3.47 16.03
CA ASP A 47 25.58 2.93 16.44
C ASP A 47 26.05 1.83 15.49
N ALA A 48 27.38 1.69 15.37
CA ALA A 48 28.04 0.73 14.47
C ALA A 48 27.67 -0.76 14.69
N GLY A 49 26.97 -1.07 15.80
CA GLY A 49 26.48 -2.41 16.13
C GLY A 49 25.05 -2.72 15.68
N TYR A 50 24.43 -1.88 14.83
CA TYR A 50 23.10 -2.17 14.31
C TYR A 50 23.10 -3.42 13.42
N ASN A 51 22.30 -4.41 13.81
CA ASN A 51 22.09 -5.65 13.05
C ASN A 51 20.98 -5.50 12.01
N ALA A 52 20.96 -6.42 11.04
CA ALA A 52 19.84 -6.54 10.12
C ALA A 52 18.51 -6.70 10.90
N PRO A 53 17.40 -6.13 10.40
CA PRO A 53 16.09 -6.29 11.02
C PRO A 53 15.69 -7.76 11.14
N ASN A 54 14.95 -8.06 12.21
CA ASN A 54 14.35 -9.37 12.44
C ASN A 54 13.25 -9.67 11.41
N VAL A 55 12.98 -10.96 11.21
CA VAL A 55 11.85 -11.42 10.38
C VAL A 55 10.54 -10.98 11.05
N VAL A 56 9.69 -10.31 10.28
CA VAL A 56 8.37 -9.84 10.73
C VAL A 56 7.31 -10.85 10.30
N THR A 57 6.40 -11.20 11.20
CA THR A 57 5.31 -12.13 10.88
C THR A 57 4.20 -11.43 10.08
N PRO A 58 3.41 -12.15 9.25
CA PRO A 58 2.27 -11.55 8.55
C PRO A 58 1.27 -10.88 9.51
N TYR A 59 1.08 -11.44 10.70
CA TYR A 59 0.29 -10.83 11.78
C TYR A 59 0.85 -9.48 12.22
N ALA A 60 2.15 -9.41 12.50
CA ALA A 60 2.83 -8.19 12.91
C ALA A 60 2.75 -7.09 11.82
N THR A 61 2.87 -7.47 10.55
CA THR A 61 2.65 -6.56 9.40
C THR A 61 1.21 -6.07 9.35
N TRP A 62 0.23 -6.96 9.50
CA TRP A 62 -1.20 -6.63 9.45
C TRP A 62 -1.61 -5.64 10.53
N VAL A 63 -1.19 -5.86 11.78
CA VAL A 63 -1.43 -4.93 12.88
C VAL A 63 -0.89 -3.55 12.54
N SER A 64 0.36 -3.47 12.05
CA SER A 64 1.01 -2.19 11.74
C SER A 64 0.30 -1.42 10.63
N GLU A 65 -0.15 -2.11 9.59
CA GLU A 65 -0.90 -1.51 8.48
C GLU A 65 -2.23 -0.95 8.95
N ILE A 66 -2.99 -1.71 9.76
CA ILE A 66 -4.26 -1.23 10.31
C ILE A 66 -4.04 -0.03 11.22
N MET A 67 -2.97 0.01 12.04
CA MET A 67 -2.68 1.14 12.91
C MET A 67 -2.23 2.39 12.15
N CYS A 68 -1.39 2.22 11.13
CA CYS A 68 -0.87 3.30 10.28
C CYS A 68 -1.96 3.97 9.43
N GLN A 69 -3.11 3.32 9.24
CA GLN A 69 -4.27 3.99 8.66
C GLN A 69 -4.69 5.17 9.54
N GLN A 70 -4.69 6.38 8.96
CA GLN A 70 -5.21 7.60 9.61
C GLN A 70 -4.52 7.98 10.94
N THR A 71 -3.35 7.41 11.25
CA THR A 71 -2.58 7.72 12.46
C THR A 71 -1.13 8.07 12.10
N ARG A 72 -0.53 9.03 12.80
CA ARG A 72 0.89 9.38 12.62
C ARG A 72 1.82 8.29 13.15
N VAL A 73 2.95 8.11 12.47
CA VAL A 73 3.92 7.01 12.71
C VAL A 73 4.48 7.02 14.13
N ASP A 74 4.82 8.19 14.65
CA ASP A 74 5.33 8.39 16.02
C ASP A 74 4.34 7.88 17.08
N THR A 75 3.05 8.18 16.91
CA THR A 75 1.99 7.62 17.76
C THR A 75 1.90 6.10 17.58
N VAL A 76 1.91 5.61 16.33
CA VAL A 76 1.81 4.16 16.05
C VAL A 76 2.95 3.36 16.68
N VAL A 77 4.19 3.86 16.71
CA VAL A 77 5.31 3.17 17.37
C VAL A 77 5.00 2.82 18.82
N THR A 78 4.41 3.75 19.56
CA THR A 78 4.06 3.55 20.98
C THR A 78 2.98 2.48 21.13
N TYR A 79 1.89 2.61 20.35
CA TYR A 79 0.76 1.70 20.42
C TYR A 79 1.07 0.31 19.89
N TYR A 80 1.84 0.23 18.81
CA TYR A 80 2.26 -1.04 18.21
C TYR A 80 3.14 -1.82 19.18
N THR A 81 4.10 -1.17 19.84
CA THR A 81 4.97 -1.85 20.81
C THR A 81 4.14 -2.42 21.97
N LYS A 82 3.28 -1.60 22.58
CA LYS A 82 2.34 -2.05 23.63
C LYS A 82 1.43 -3.18 23.18
N TRP A 83 0.94 -3.10 21.94
CA TRP A 83 0.08 -4.12 21.35
C TRP A 83 0.82 -5.43 21.18
N MET A 84 2.02 -5.42 20.61
CA MET A 84 2.82 -6.64 20.40
C MET A 84 3.33 -7.24 21.72
N ASP A 85 3.51 -6.43 22.77
CA ASP A 85 3.81 -6.93 24.12
C ASP A 85 2.60 -7.65 24.74
N THR A 86 1.38 -7.19 24.45
CA THR A 86 0.14 -7.77 25.01
C THR A 86 -0.39 -8.94 24.18
N PHE A 87 -0.34 -8.80 22.86
CA PHE A 87 -0.84 -9.73 21.87
C PHE A 87 0.27 -10.06 20.85
N PRO A 88 1.31 -10.82 21.24
CA PRO A 88 2.45 -11.10 20.37
C PRO A 88 2.10 -11.97 19.16
N THR A 89 1.00 -12.74 19.22
CA THR A 89 0.58 -13.67 18.18
C THR A 89 -0.90 -13.48 17.82
N ILE A 90 -1.27 -13.91 16.61
CA ILE A 90 -2.67 -13.90 16.20
C ILE A 90 -3.57 -14.73 17.13
N GLN A 91 -3.04 -15.84 17.69
CA GLN A 91 -3.71 -16.65 18.69
C GLN A 91 -3.95 -15.89 19.99
N SER A 92 -2.95 -15.14 20.48
CA SER A 92 -3.10 -14.33 21.69
C SER A 92 -4.15 -13.24 21.52
N LEU A 93 -4.24 -12.64 20.32
CA LEU A 93 -5.30 -11.68 20.00
C LEU A 93 -6.67 -12.35 19.88
N ALA A 94 -6.78 -13.50 19.21
CA ALA A 94 -8.05 -14.19 18.99
C ALA A 94 -8.69 -14.69 20.30
N ASN A 95 -7.86 -15.05 21.28
CA ASN A 95 -8.29 -15.51 22.60
C ASN A 95 -8.51 -14.37 23.61
N ALA A 96 -8.22 -13.12 23.23
CA ALA A 96 -8.33 -11.98 24.13
C ALA A 96 -9.80 -11.59 24.37
N ASP A 97 -10.06 -11.02 25.54
CA ASP A 97 -11.37 -10.42 25.80
C ASP A 97 -11.54 -9.14 24.94
N PRO A 98 -12.71 -8.92 24.30
CA PRO A 98 -12.95 -7.70 23.51
C PRO A 98 -12.69 -6.40 24.26
N ASP A 99 -12.98 -6.33 25.57
CA ASP A 99 -12.74 -5.14 26.39
C ASP A 99 -11.24 -4.92 26.61
N GLN A 100 -10.47 -6.00 26.78
CA GLN A 100 -9.01 -5.93 26.82
C GLN A 100 -8.44 -5.39 25.51
N VAL A 101 -8.95 -5.89 24.36
CA VAL A 101 -8.55 -5.40 23.04
C VAL A 101 -8.82 -3.90 22.89
N ASN A 102 -10.03 -3.47 23.27
CA ASN A 102 -10.42 -2.06 23.22
C ASN A 102 -9.54 -1.20 24.15
N ALA A 103 -9.21 -1.69 25.35
CA ALA A 103 -8.37 -0.99 26.32
C ALA A 103 -6.93 -0.80 25.82
N VAL A 104 -6.36 -1.78 25.11
CA VAL A 104 -5.02 -1.64 24.51
C VAL A 104 -5.05 -0.66 23.32
N TRP A 105 -6.15 -0.64 22.56
CA TRP A 105 -6.34 0.27 21.42
C TRP A 105 -6.76 1.70 21.80
N ALA A 106 -7.21 1.92 23.05
CA ALA A 106 -7.77 3.19 23.51
C ALA A 106 -6.82 4.38 23.27
N GLY A 107 -7.33 5.38 22.54
CA GLY A 107 -6.59 6.60 22.15
C GLY A 107 -5.96 6.56 20.75
N LEU A 108 -5.90 5.41 20.07
CA LEU A 108 -5.44 5.33 18.68
C LEU A 108 -6.55 5.77 17.71
N GLY A 109 -6.42 6.98 17.14
CA GLY A 109 -7.40 7.56 16.21
C GLY A 109 -8.54 8.36 16.87
N CYS A 110 -8.45 8.58 18.19
CA CYS A 110 -9.35 9.48 18.92
C CYS A 110 -8.67 10.83 19.11
N VAL A 111 -9.23 11.90 18.54
CA VAL A 111 -9.04 13.24 19.11
C VAL A 111 -9.96 13.28 20.32
N LEU A 112 -9.40 13.19 21.53
CA LEU A 112 -10.13 13.65 22.71
C LEU A 112 -10.30 15.15 22.51
N HIS A 113 -11.43 15.57 21.93
CA HIS A 113 -11.81 16.97 22.02
C HIS A 113 -11.99 17.26 23.51
N GLU A 114 -11.22 18.22 24.03
CA GLU A 114 -11.19 18.69 25.42
C GLU A 114 -12.50 19.36 25.88
N HIS A 115 -13.63 19.06 25.23
CA HIS A 115 -14.92 19.61 25.57
C HIS A 115 -15.78 18.54 26.23
N GLY A 116 -15.75 18.60 27.57
CA GLY A 116 -16.52 17.73 28.45
C GLY A 116 -17.99 17.65 28.02
N LEU A 117 -18.41 16.44 27.67
CA LEU A 117 -19.79 16.04 27.60
C LEU A 117 -19.93 14.66 28.25
N ASN A 118 -21.08 14.50 28.91
CA ASN A 118 -21.36 13.57 29.99
C ASN A 118 -21.16 12.07 29.69
N LEU A 119 -20.85 11.35 30.76
CA LEU A 119 -20.31 10.00 30.84
C LEU A 119 -21.35 8.86 30.84
N ASP A 120 -22.58 9.09 30.37
CA ASP A 120 -23.68 8.10 30.57
C ASP A 120 -24.36 7.59 29.29
N ILE A 121 -23.80 7.85 28.11
CA ILE A 121 -24.28 7.23 26.86
C ILE A 121 -23.06 6.82 26.05
N ASP A 122 -22.73 5.53 26.06
CA ASP A 122 -21.74 4.91 25.16
C ASP A 122 -22.14 5.23 23.71
N PRO A 123 -21.50 6.21 23.04
CA PRO A 123 -21.86 6.54 21.67
C PRO A 123 -21.37 5.37 20.82
N PRO A 124 -22.17 4.88 19.85
CA PRO A 124 -21.87 3.63 19.17
C PRO A 124 -20.49 3.71 18.51
N CYS A 125 -19.57 2.94 19.10
CA CYS A 125 -18.19 2.62 18.75
C CYS A 125 -17.87 2.58 17.24
N ARG A 126 -17.91 3.73 16.54
CA ARG A 126 -17.24 3.87 15.23
C ARG A 126 -15.72 3.96 15.40
N TYR A 127 -15.25 4.41 16.56
CA TYR A 127 -13.83 4.64 16.86
C TYR A 127 -13.02 3.34 17.06
N TYR A 128 -13.62 2.30 17.63
CA TYR A 128 -12.99 0.99 17.82
C TYR A 128 -13.24 0.00 16.69
N ARG A 129 -13.82 0.45 15.56
CA ARG A 129 -14.14 -0.44 14.44
C ARG A 129 -12.90 -1.19 13.94
N ARG A 130 -11.75 -0.50 13.81
CA ARG A 130 -10.49 -1.13 13.37
C ARG A 130 -10.03 -2.23 14.33
N ALA A 131 -10.00 -1.94 15.64
CA ALA A 131 -9.63 -2.91 16.67
C ALA A 131 -10.57 -4.13 16.67
N ARG A 132 -11.87 -3.89 16.60
CA ARG A 132 -12.89 -4.95 16.56
C ARG A 132 -12.78 -5.81 15.30
N MET A 133 -12.56 -5.19 14.14
CA MET A 133 -12.35 -5.94 12.89
C MET A 133 -11.06 -6.76 12.95
N LEU A 134 -9.98 -6.21 13.50
CA LEU A 134 -8.71 -6.90 13.70
C LEU A 134 -8.87 -8.12 14.62
N HIS A 135 -9.62 -7.98 15.72
CA HIS A 135 -9.92 -9.07 16.64
C HIS A 135 -10.81 -10.15 15.98
N GLN A 136 -11.91 -9.77 15.33
CA GLN A 136 -12.77 -10.70 14.61
C GLN A 136 -12.02 -11.42 13.49
N GLY A 137 -11.15 -10.72 12.76
CA GLY A 137 -10.30 -11.32 11.74
C GLY A 137 -9.29 -12.30 12.33
N ALA A 138 -8.71 -12.02 13.49
CA ALA A 138 -7.83 -12.96 14.18
C ALA A 138 -8.56 -14.25 14.60
N GLN A 139 -9.79 -14.12 15.14
CA GLN A 139 -10.65 -15.26 15.45
C GLN A 139 -10.98 -16.08 14.19
N PHE A 140 -11.32 -15.40 13.10
CA PHE A 140 -11.58 -16.04 11.81
C PHE A 140 -10.35 -16.81 11.29
N VAL A 141 -9.14 -16.25 11.42
CA VAL A 141 -7.91 -16.91 10.99
C VAL A 141 -7.60 -18.14 11.85
N MET A 142 -7.84 -18.06 13.16
CA MET A 142 -7.73 -19.24 14.03
C MET A 142 -8.73 -20.33 13.63
N GLU A 143 -9.97 -19.97 13.30
CA GLU A 143 -11.02 -20.92 12.94
C GLU A 143 -10.82 -21.55 11.55
N LYS A 144 -10.53 -20.73 10.53
CA LYS A 144 -10.52 -21.17 9.12
C LYS A 144 -9.14 -21.57 8.61
N PHE A 145 -8.09 -20.98 9.17
CA PHE A 145 -6.72 -21.19 8.71
C PHE A 145 -5.80 -21.70 9.83
N ASN A 146 -6.36 -22.16 10.95
CA ASN A 146 -5.61 -22.74 12.08
C ASN A 146 -4.49 -21.82 12.63
N GLY A 147 -4.69 -20.51 12.53
CA GLY A 147 -3.72 -19.50 12.98
C GLY A 147 -2.65 -19.13 11.94
N ASP A 148 -2.58 -19.82 10.81
CA ASP A 148 -1.68 -19.48 9.72
C ASP A 148 -2.35 -18.49 8.77
N MET A 149 -1.85 -17.25 8.73
CA MET A 149 -2.34 -16.24 7.81
C MET A 149 -2.15 -16.71 6.35
N PRO A 150 -3.21 -16.67 5.52
CA PRO A 150 -3.11 -16.98 4.09
C PRO A 150 -2.06 -16.11 3.39
N ARG A 151 -1.47 -16.66 2.34
CA ARG A 151 -0.44 -16.00 1.52
C ARG A 151 -0.92 -15.67 0.12
N ASP A 152 -2.22 -15.67 -0.10
CA ASP A 152 -2.85 -15.30 -1.37
C ASP A 152 -3.90 -14.22 -1.11
N VAL A 153 -4.00 -13.29 -2.06
CA VAL A 153 -4.83 -12.09 -1.91
C VAL A 153 -6.30 -12.44 -1.73
N ASP A 154 -6.79 -13.46 -2.44
CA ASP A 154 -8.20 -13.82 -2.43
C ASP A 154 -8.62 -14.43 -1.09
N SER A 155 -7.81 -15.32 -0.51
CA SER A 155 -8.05 -15.85 0.83
C SER A 155 -7.92 -14.76 1.89
N LEU A 156 -6.96 -13.83 1.78
CA LEU A 156 -6.85 -12.71 2.71
C LEU A 156 -8.07 -11.80 2.71
N LYS A 157 -8.68 -11.53 1.54
CA LYS A 157 -9.92 -10.73 1.44
C LYS A 157 -11.11 -11.36 2.16
N THR A 158 -11.07 -12.68 2.44
CA THR A 158 -12.12 -13.34 3.22
C THR A 158 -12.09 -12.97 4.71
N ILE A 159 -10.94 -12.48 5.19
CA ILE A 159 -10.75 -12.15 6.60
C ILE A 159 -11.44 -10.82 6.91
N PRO A 160 -12.33 -10.76 7.94
CA PRO A 160 -12.96 -9.53 8.37
C PRO A 160 -11.96 -8.40 8.61
N GLY A 161 -12.20 -7.24 7.99
CA GLY A 161 -11.34 -6.06 8.13
C GLY A 161 -10.17 -5.98 7.14
N ILE A 162 -9.93 -7.01 6.34
CA ILE A 162 -8.93 -6.99 5.27
C ILE A 162 -9.62 -6.68 3.94
N GLY A 163 -9.48 -5.44 3.47
CA GLY A 163 -9.93 -5.03 2.14
C GLY A 163 -8.88 -5.30 1.05
N PRO A 164 -9.20 -5.06 -0.23
CA PRO A 164 -8.29 -5.29 -1.36
C PRO A 164 -6.90 -4.65 -1.19
N TYR A 165 -6.86 -3.41 -0.66
CA TYR A 165 -5.61 -2.71 -0.37
C TYR A 165 -4.76 -3.42 0.70
N THR A 166 -5.36 -3.78 1.84
CA THR A 166 -4.64 -4.46 2.92
C THR A 166 -4.21 -5.87 2.52
N ALA A 167 -5.03 -6.60 1.76
CA ALA A 167 -4.69 -7.92 1.25
C ALA A 167 -3.45 -7.87 0.35
N GLY A 168 -3.40 -6.92 -0.60
CA GLY A 168 -2.24 -6.73 -1.47
C GLY A 168 -0.98 -6.24 -0.75
N ARG A 169 -1.10 -5.64 0.44
CA ARG A 169 0.05 -5.25 1.28
C ARG A 169 0.60 -6.41 2.11
N LEU A 170 -0.23 -7.41 2.40
CA LEU A 170 0.09 -8.51 3.30
C LEU A 170 0.67 -9.72 2.60
N VAL A 171 0.15 -10.02 1.41
CA VAL A 171 0.90 -10.86 0.50
C VAL A 171 1.96 -9.96 -0.12
N GLU A 172 3.23 -10.33 0.00
CA GLU A 172 4.28 -9.75 -0.85
C GLU A 172 3.99 -9.95 -2.37
N GLU A 173 2.85 -10.53 -2.76
CA GLU A 173 2.22 -10.44 -4.09
C GLU A 173 1.59 -9.06 -4.34
N SER A 174 2.36 -7.99 -4.19
CA SER A 174 2.09 -6.78 -4.98
C SER A 174 3.22 -6.42 -5.94
N ASP A 175 4.20 -7.31 -6.13
CA ASP A 175 5.35 -7.03 -6.98
C ASP A 175 5.41 -7.88 -8.26
N THR A 176 4.35 -8.60 -8.62
CA THR A 176 4.15 -8.90 -10.05
C THR A 176 3.48 -7.70 -10.69
N ILE A 177 4.31 -6.76 -11.12
CA ILE A 177 3.90 -5.72 -12.07
C ILE A 177 3.22 -6.45 -13.24
N PRO A 178 1.94 -6.15 -13.56
CA PRO A 178 1.27 -6.75 -14.71
C PRO A 178 2.14 -6.57 -15.94
N ASP A 179 2.13 -7.51 -16.89
CA ASP A 179 2.96 -7.38 -18.08
C ASP A 179 2.70 -6.04 -18.80
N TYR A 180 3.68 -5.59 -19.57
CA TYR A 180 3.62 -4.29 -20.24
C TYR A 180 2.33 -4.11 -21.07
N SER A 181 1.83 -5.15 -21.73
CA SER A 181 0.60 -5.10 -22.54
C SER A 181 -0.61 -4.77 -21.69
N SER A 182 -0.70 -5.37 -20.50
CA SER A 182 -1.77 -5.13 -19.53
C SER A 182 -1.74 -3.68 -19.00
N ARG A 183 -0.55 -3.18 -18.68
CA ARG A 183 -0.36 -1.76 -18.27
C ARG A 183 -0.71 -0.79 -19.40
N MET A 184 -0.34 -1.16 -20.64
CA MET A 184 -0.54 -0.33 -21.82
C MET A 184 -2.01 -0.03 -22.08
N VAL A 185 -2.86 -1.06 -22.00
CA VAL A 185 -4.33 -0.95 -22.20
C VAL A 185 -4.92 0.03 -21.19
N TRP A 186 -4.45 -0.03 -19.95
CA TRP A 186 -4.89 0.83 -18.86
C TRP A 186 -4.52 2.29 -19.04
N ALA A 187 -3.23 2.56 -19.28
CA ALA A 187 -2.76 3.90 -19.54
C ALA A 187 -3.44 4.53 -20.77
N LYS A 188 -3.80 3.73 -21.80
CA LYS A 188 -4.61 4.22 -22.93
C LYS A 188 -6.00 4.68 -22.48
N ALA A 189 -6.71 3.89 -21.69
CA ALA A 189 -8.03 4.25 -21.20
C ALA A 189 -8.00 5.51 -20.32
N ASP A 190 -6.99 5.61 -19.45
CA ASP A 190 -6.85 6.75 -18.54
C ASP A 190 -6.49 8.05 -19.28
N ILE A 191 -5.51 7.99 -20.19
CA ILE A 191 -5.13 9.13 -21.03
C ILE A 191 -6.30 9.53 -21.95
N SER A 192 -7.02 8.57 -22.53
CA SER A 192 -8.21 8.81 -23.36
C SER A 192 -9.27 9.60 -22.59
N ASN A 193 -9.56 9.18 -21.35
CA ASN A 193 -10.49 9.89 -20.46
C ASN A 193 -9.97 11.28 -20.08
N ALA A 194 -8.70 11.40 -19.71
CA ALA A 194 -8.10 12.66 -19.29
C ALA A 194 -8.06 13.70 -20.42
N LEU A 195 -7.85 13.25 -21.66
CA LEU A 195 -7.84 14.10 -22.86
C LEU A 195 -9.23 14.27 -23.47
N ASN A 196 -10.24 13.55 -23.00
CA ASN A 196 -11.58 13.45 -23.60
C ASN A 196 -11.54 13.10 -25.11
N VAL A 197 -10.63 12.19 -25.47
CA VAL A 197 -10.43 11.70 -26.84
C VAL A 197 -10.77 10.21 -26.88
N PRO A 198 -11.55 9.72 -27.86
CA PRO A 198 -11.83 8.29 -28.02
C PRO A 198 -10.54 7.42 -28.08
N PRO A 199 -10.51 6.22 -27.48
CA PRO A 199 -9.29 5.39 -27.43
C PRO A 199 -8.69 5.05 -28.81
N ASP A 200 -9.53 4.94 -29.83
CA ASP A 200 -9.15 4.70 -31.24
C ASP A 200 -8.44 5.90 -31.87
N GLN A 201 -8.74 7.12 -31.41
CA GLN A 201 -8.10 8.35 -31.89
C GLN A 201 -6.85 8.72 -31.08
N LEU A 202 -6.73 8.21 -29.85
CA LEU A 202 -5.58 8.47 -28.98
C LEU A 202 -4.27 7.96 -29.57
N GLU A 203 -4.27 6.80 -30.25
CA GLU A 203 -3.06 6.22 -30.85
C GLU A 203 -2.40 7.14 -31.86
N ALA A 204 -3.20 7.90 -32.61
CA ALA A 204 -2.68 8.87 -33.58
C ALA A 204 -2.03 10.10 -32.92
N LEU A 205 -2.30 10.33 -31.63
CA LEU A 205 -1.76 11.45 -30.85
C LEU A 205 -0.52 11.04 -30.04
N ILE A 206 -0.32 9.75 -29.75
CA ILE A 206 0.85 9.27 -29.03
C ILE A 206 2.08 9.39 -29.93
N VAL A 207 2.99 10.31 -29.60
CA VAL A 207 4.22 10.56 -30.36
C VAL A 207 5.42 9.78 -29.85
N HIS A 208 5.41 9.43 -28.57
CA HIS A 208 6.43 8.61 -27.95
C HIS A 208 5.81 7.81 -26.80
N ARG A 209 6.24 6.57 -26.66
CA ARG A 209 5.83 5.69 -25.58
C ARG A 209 6.95 4.71 -25.27
N GLN A 210 7.34 4.64 -24.01
CA GLN A 210 8.44 3.80 -23.58
C GLN A 210 8.13 3.18 -22.23
N ASP A 211 8.24 1.84 -22.16
CA ASP A 211 8.30 1.15 -20.87
C ASP A 211 9.63 1.49 -20.19
N LEU A 212 9.56 2.18 -19.06
CA LEU A 212 10.73 2.44 -18.22
C LEU A 212 10.98 1.29 -17.26
N GLY A 213 10.13 0.26 -17.23
CA GLY A 213 10.34 -0.93 -16.41
C GLY A 213 9.97 -0.71 -14.95
N GLU A 214 10.66 -1.41 -14.07
CA GLU A 214 10.31 -1.53 -12.66
C GLU A 214 11.11 -0.58 -11.77
N LEU A 215 10.42 0.30 -11.06
CA LEU A 215 10.98 1.06 -9.95
C LEU A 215 10.47 0.50 -8.63
N VAL A 216 11.39 0.24 -7.71
CA VAL A 216 11.01 -0.09 -6.33
C VAL A 216 10.80 1.21 -5.57
N HIS A 217 9.54 1.63 -5.44
CA HIS A 217 9.17 2.76 -4.60
C HIS A 217 9.00 2.30 -3.16
N VAL A 218 9.58 3.06 -2.23
CA VAL A 218 9.49 2.72 -0.82
C VAL A 218 8.62 3.75 -0.10
N PHE A 219 7.31 3.59 -0.20
CA PHE A 219 6.40 4.41 0.60
C PHE A 219 6.40 3.90 2.04
N SER A 220 6.67 4.82 2.96
CA SER A 220 6.27 4.83 4.37
C SER A 220 6.65 3.62 5.22
N HIS A 221 6.32 2.38 4.84
CA HIS A 221 6.45 1.16 5.63
C HIS A 221 6.68 -0.13 4.79
N VAL A 222 6.59 -0.12 3.45
CA VAL A 222 6.68 -1.33 2.58
C VAL A 222 7.43 -1.02 1.28
N LYS A 223 8.27 -1.95 0.79
CA LYS A 223 8.87 -1.90 -0.57
C LYS A 223 7.78 -2.20 -1.59
N HIS A 224 7.57 -1.35 -2.59
CA HIS A 224 6.60 -1.54 -3.66
C HIS A 224 7.32 -1.53 -4.98
N HIS A 225 6.99 -2.45 -5.86
CA HIS A 225 7.45 -2.46 -7.21
C HIS A 225 6.40 -1.77 -8.09
N MET A 226 6.83 -0.77 -8.85
CA MET A 226 5.99 0.04 -9.71
C MET A 226 6.46 -0.11 -11.14
N GLY A 227 5.54 -0.47 -12.04
CA GLY A 227 5.77 -0.33 -13.48
C GLY A 227 5.73 1.15 -13.84
N VAL A 228 6.79 1.67 -14.43
CA VAL A 228 6.88 3.06 -14.87
C VAL A 228 6.88 3.10 -16.39
N GLU A 229 6.07 3.99 -16.93
CA GLU A 229 5.95 4.20 -18.36
C GLU A 229 6.02 5.69 -18.65
N GLU A 230 6.74 6.04 -19.70
CA GLU A 230 6.73 7.38 -20.27
C GLU A 230 5.82 7.39 -21.49
N VAL A 231 4.83 8.29 -21.50
CA VAL A 231 3.95 8.53 -22.67
C VAL A 231 3.96 10.01 -23.00
N GLN A 232 4.29 10.34 -24.25
CA GLN A 232 4.21 11.69 -24.80
C GLN A 232 3.09 11.73 -25.82
N VAL A 233 2.19 12.69 -25.66
CA VAL A 233 1.03 12.88 -26.54
C VAL A 233 1.09 14.27 -27.16
N ALA A 234 0.97 14.35 -28.49
CA ALA A 234 0.82 15.62 -29.19
C ALA A 234 -0.62 16.11 -29.07
N LEU A 235 -0.81 17.24 -28.42
CA LEU A 235 -2.11 17.90 -28.34
C LEU A 235 -2.31 18.80 -29.57
N PRO A 236 -3.53 18.87 -30.14
CA PRO A 236 -3.86 19.88 -31.14
C PRO A 236 -3.62 21.30 -30.61
N ASP A 237 -3.24 22.23 -31.50
CA ASP A 237 -2.91 23.61 -31.12
C ASP A 237 -3.98 24.25 -30.21
N GLY A 238 -3.55 24.75 -29.05
CA GLY A 238 -4.40 25.44 -28.08
C GLY A 238 -5.06 24.57 -27.00
N ALA A 239 -4.93 23.24 -27.06
CA ALA A 239 -5.40 22.37 -25.99
C ALA A 239 -4.39 22.30 -24.84
N SER A 240 -4.76 22.81 -23.66
CA SER A 240 -4.06 22.53 -22.40
C SER A 240 -4.92 21.57 -21.58
N VAL A 241 -4.36 20.41 -21.19
CA VAL A 241 -5.05 19.53 -20.26
C VAL A 241 -4.57 19.87 -18.85
N PRO A 242 -5.43 20.41 -17.99
CA PRO A 242 -5.10 20.47 -16.58
C PRO A 242 -5.15 19.04 -16.07
N VAL A 243 -4.00 18.36 -16.03
CA VAL A 243 -3.88 17.10 -15.28
C VAL A 243 -3.93 17.51 -13.81
N GLU A 244 -5.14 17.64 -13.26
CA GLU A 244 -5.31 17.89 -11.85
C GLU A 244 -4.87 16.64 -11.09
N SER A 245 -3.89 16.77 -10.19
CA SER A 245 -3.38 15.67 -9.35
C SER A 245 -4.47 14.92 -8.55
N SER A 246 -5.67 15.50 -8.44
CA SER A 246 -6.85 14.95 -7.76
C SER A 246 -7.48 13.77 -8.50
N THR A 247 -7.21 13.57 -9.79
CA THR A 247 -7.71 12.42 -10.57
C THR A 247 -6.77 11.22 -10.56
N MET A 248 -5.51 11.42 -10.14
CA MET A 248 -4.51 10.34 -10.04
C MET A 248 -4.79 9.48 -8.80
N ARG A 249 -5.20 8.23 -9.01
CA ARG A 249 -5.36 7.24 -7.93
C ARG A 249 -4.45 6.04 -8.14
N TRP A 250 -3.98 5.47 -7.04
CA TRP A 250 -3.29 4.18 -7.05
C TRP A 250 -4.26 3.08 -7.44
N MET A 251 -3.81 2.17 -8.32
CA MET A 251 -4.61 1.04 -8.79
C MET A 251 -3.88 -0.25 -8.48
N THR A 252 -4.58 -1.19 -7.85
CA THR A 252 -4.06 -2.54 -7.60
C THR A 252 -4.15 -3.40 -8.86
N CYS A 253 -3.42 -4.52 -8.91
CA CYS A 253 -3.56 -5.50 -10.00
C CYS A 253 -5.00 -6.00 -10.18
N ASN A 254 -5.79 -6.05 -9.10
CA ASN A 254 -7.21 -6.40 -9.15
C ASN A 254 -8.06 -5.27 -9.73
N ASP A 255 -7.83 -4.02 -9.31
CA ASP A 255 -8.51 -2.87 -9.94
C ASP A 255 -8.21 -2.83 -11.45
N MET A 256 -6.99 -3.25 -11.83
CA MET A 256 -6.61 -3.35 -13.24
C MET A 256 -7.32 -4.49 -13.99
N ALA A 257 -7.57 -5.62 -13.33
CA ALA A 257 -8.27 -6.77 -13.92
C ALA A 257 -9.78 -6.55 -14.09
N GLU A 258 -10.41 -5.71 -13.25
CA GLU A 258 -11.84 -5.39 -13.30
C GLU A 258 -12.19 -4.42 -14.44
N VAL A 259 -11.26 -3.57 -14.88
CA VAL A 259 -11.44 -2.62 -16.00
C VAL A 259 -11.16 -3.26 -17.36
N LYS A 260 -11.38 -4.58 -17.48
CA LYS A 260 -11.51 -5.19 -18.81
C LYS A 260 -12.53 -4.37 -19.61
N PRO A 261 -12.13 -3.75 -20.72
CA PRO A 261 -13.09 -3.12 -21.60
C PRO A 261 -14.10 -4.19 -21.99
N ALA A 262 -15.39 -3.85 -21.99
CA ALA A 262 -16.39 -4.60 -22.72
C ALA A 262 -16.11 -4.44 -24.24
N MET A 263 -14.98 -5.00 -24.70
CA MET A 263 -14.59 -5.11 -26.09
C MET A 263 -13.76 -6.38 -26.24
N MET A 264 -14.45 -7.52 -26.13
CA MET A 264 -14.26 -8.57 -27.13
C MET A 264 -14.51 -7.90 -28.49
N TYR A 265 -13.47 -7.42 -29.15
CA TYR A 265 -13.54 -7.31 -30.60
C TYR A 265 -13.60 -8.75 -31.10
N ASN A 266 -14.80 -9.12 -31.52
CA ASN A 266 -15.08 -10.21 -32.44
C ASN A 266 -13.99 -10.26 -33.51
N ILE A 267 -13.06 -11.20 -33.38
CA ILE A 267 -12.34 -11.73 -34.54
C ILE A 267 -13.30 -12.76 -35.14
N VAL A 268 -14.29 -12.26 -35.87
CA VAL A 268 -15.03 -13.04 -36.86
C VAL A 268 -14.10 -13.15 -38.06
N GLY A 269 -13.72 -14.39 -38.38
CA GLY A 269 -13.26 -14.74 -39.74
C GLY A 269 -14.42 -14.80 -40.71
#